data_AF-A0A3N0BN89-F1
#
_entry.id   AF-A0A3N0BN89-F1
#
_cell.length_a   1.000
_cell.length_b   1.000
_cell.length_c   1.000
_cell.angle_alpha   90.00
_cell.angle_beta   90.00
_cell.angle_gamma   90.00
#
_symmetry.space_group_name_H-M   'P 1'
#
loop_
_entity.id
_entity.type
_entity.pdbx_description
1 polymer ?
#
loop_
_entity_poly.entity_id
_entity_poly.type
_entity_poly.pdbx_seq_one_letter_code
_entity_poly.pdbx_strand_id
1 'polypeptide(L)'
;MKLLRIIIVCLIFLAGILVGFFFQNFPIIKWNPEIKIYEAFQVCSTLFIGIALPFFIKKWIDDGRVIKSLLVDEAKELIEDTRAVKQKIGEKYKTKVITFEDKQHVLALLSQVENSISNYQKHLEEQFGGKIKNDFKNLKDAYVKYNDALTSGDFMTETFVSIDVDFFNFHNIEYNQFISAIRAFSVKMQKL
;
A
#
# COMPACT_ATOMS: atom_id res chain seq x y z
N MET A 1 14.08 -16.61 2.57
CA MET A 1 14.82 -15.70 3.50
C MET A 1 15.98 -16.35 4.27
N LYS A 2 15.85 -17.57 4.83
CA LYS A 2 16.96 -18.21 5.59
C LYS A 2 18.21 -18.49 4.73
N LEU A 3 18.01 -18.96 3.50
CA LEU A 3 19.08 -19.31 2.56
C LEU A 3 19.89 -18.09 2.08
N LEU A 4 19.21 -16.97 1.81
CA LEU A 4 19.86 -15.70 1.45
C LEU A 4 20.76 -15.18 2.58
N ARG A 5 20.33 -15.30 3.85
CA ARG A 5 21.15 -14.91 5.01
C ARG A 5 22.41 -15.75 5.13
N ILE A 6 22.33 -17.06 4.89
CA ILE A 6 23.49 -17.97 4.93
C ILE A 6 24.50 -17.59 3.83
N ILE A 7 24.03 -17.31 2.61
CA ILE A 7 24.90 -16.89 1.50
C ILE A 7 25.62 -15.57 1.82
N ILE A 8 24.92 -14.59 2.39
CA ILE A 8 25.53 -13.31 2.80
C ILE A 8 26.60 -13.52 3.87
N VAL A 9 26.35 -14.37 4.87
CA VAL A 9 27.33 -14.67 5.93
C VAL A 9 28.55 -15.38 5.35
N CYS A 10 28.36 -16.35 4.45
CA CYS A 10 29.47 -17.01 3.75
C CYS A 10 30.29 -16.03 2.91
N LEU A 11 29.65 -15.08 2.22
CA LEU A 11 30.33 -14.05 1.43
C LEU A 11 31.16 -13.10 2.29
N ILE A 12 30.63 -12.64 3.43
CA ILE A 12 31.36 -11.79 4.39
C ILE A 12 32.57 -12.55 4.95
N PHE A 13 32.39 -13.84 5.28
CA PHE A 13 33.46 -14.68 5.80
C PHE A 13 34.57 -14.91 4.76
N LEU A 14 34.21 -15.21 3.51
CA LEU A 14 35.15 -15.32 2.39
C LEU A 14 35.90 -14.02 2.11
N ALA A 15 35.21 -12.87 2.18
CA ALA A 15 35.85 -11.57 2.05
C ALA A 15 36.87 -11.32 3.18
N GLY A 16 36.54 -11.68 4.42
CA GLY A 16 37.47 -11.60 5.55
C GLY A 16 38.72 -12.45 5.36
N ILE A 17 38.56 -13.69 4.87
CA ILE A 17 39.70 -14.58 4.55
C ILE A 17 40.56 -13.99 3.44
N LEU A 18 39.96 -13.46 2.37
CA LEU A 18 40.69 -12.86 1.25
C LEU A 18 41.48 -11.63 1.70
N VAL A 19 40.89 -10.76 2.53
CA VAL A 19 41.57 -9.60 3.11
C VAL A 19 42.75 -10.06 3.98
N GLY A 20 42.54 -11.02 4.88
CA GLY A 20 43.62 -11.57 5.73
C GLY A 20 44.76 -12.19 4.91
N PHE A 21 44.43 -12.95 3.87
CA PHE A 21 45.40 -13.55 2.96
C PHE A 21 46.19 -12.49 2.17
N PHE A 22 45.54 -11.38 1.77
CA PHE A 22 46.19 -10.28 1.08
C PHE A 22 47.19 -9.54 2.00
N PHE A 23 46.81 -9.29 3.26
CA PHE A 23 47.71 -8.70 4.26
C PHE A 23 48.90 -9.61 4.61
N GLN A 24 48.72 -10.93 4.59
CA GLN A 24 49.78 -11.88 4.90
C GLN A 24 50.80 -12.04 3.76
N ASN A 25 50.34 -12.08 2.51
CA ASN A 25 51.20 -12.41 1.35
C ASN A 25 51.75 -11.20 0.59
N PHE A 26 51.18 -10.00 0.78
CA PHE A 26 51.71 -8.76 0.21
C PHE A 26 52.17 -7.80 1.33
N PRO A 27 53.40 -7.94 1.86
CA PRO A 27 53.94 -7.07 2.90
C PRO A 27 54.42 -5.71 2.33
N ILE A 28 53.71 -5.17 1.34
CA ILE A 28 53.97 -3.83 0.78
C ILE A 28 53.54 -2.75 1.78
N ILE A 29 52.64 -3.09 2.72
CA ILE A 29 52.15 -2.21 3.78
C ILE A 29 52.78 -2.65 5.10
N LYS A 30 53.92 -2.05 5.47
CA LYS A 30 54.41 -2.14 6.85
C LYS A 30 53.54 -1.25 7.72
N TRP A 31 52.92 -1.81 8.76
CA TRP A 31 52.16 -1.04 9.73
C TRP A 31 53.08 0.03 10.34
N ASN A 32 52.76 1.32 10.13
CA ASN A 32 53.50 2.39 10.78
C ASN A 32 53.07 2.41 12.26
N PRO A 33 53.99 2.20 13.22
CA PRO A 33 53.66 2.22 14.65
C PRO A 33 53.14 3.56 15.15
N GLU A 34 53.32 4.65 14.39
CA GLU A 34 52.72 5.96 14.69
C GLU A 34 51.20 6.00 14.44
N ILE A 35 50.70 5.13 13.55
CA ILE A 35 49.26 5.05 13.24
C ILE A 35 48.59 4.19 14.31
N LYS A 36 47.69 4.82 15.05
CA LYS A 36 46.93 4.12 16.09
C LYS A 36 45.81 3.31 15.42
N ILE A 37 45.52 2.13 15.97
CA ILE A 37 44.48 1.22 15.44
C ILE A 37 43.12 1.92 15.26
N TYR A 38 42.78 2.88 16.13
CA TYR A 38 41.53 3.64 15.98
C TYR A 38 41.48 4.50 14.71
N GLU A 39 42.63 4.99 14.21
CA GLU A 39 42.70 5.84 13.02
C GLU A 39 42.42 5.02 11.77
N ALA A 40 42.99 3.80 11.69
CA ALA A 40 42.65 2.84 10.65
C ALA A 40 41.17 2.45 10.70
N PHE A 41 40.64 2.19 11.90
CA PHE A 41 39.21 1.91 12.09
C PHE A 41 38.33 3.08 11.64
N GLN A 42 38.71 4.33 11.94
CA GLN A 42 37.98 5.52 11.54
C GLN A 42 37.94 5.70 10.03
N VAL A 43 39.07 5.48 9.34
CA VAL A 43 39.13 5.52 7.86
C VAL A 43 38.25 4.42 7.26
N CYS A 44 38.36 3.18 7.73
CA CYS A 44 37.53 2.07 7.27
C CYS A 44 36.03 2.32 7.53
N SER A 45 35.68 2.86 8.70
CA SER A 45 34.29 3.19 9.06
C SER A 45 33.73 4.29 8.16
N THR A 46 34.55 5.31 7.85
CA THR A 46 34.15 6.42 6.99
C THR A 46 33.93 5.96 5.56
N LEU A 47 34.83 5.11 5.03
CA LEU A 47 34.66 4.44 3.73
C LEU A 47 33.40 3.56 3.71
N PHE A 48 33.20 2.77 4.77
CA PHE A 48 32.03 1.91 4.89
C PHE A 48 30.75 2.73 4.92
N ILE A 49 30.64 3.80 5.71
CA ILE A 49 29.47 4.68 5.73
C ILE A 49 29.28 5.36 4.37
N GLY A 50 30.37 5.86 3.78
CA GLY A 50 30.35 6.54 2.48
C GLY A 50 29.82 5.66 1.34
N ILE A 51 30.06 4.34 1.40
CA ILE A 51 29.53 3.37 0.44
C ILE A 51 28.17 2.84 0.89
N ALA A 52 28.01 2.47 2.15
CA ALA A 52 26.80 1.80 2.64
C ALA A 52 25.57 2.73 2.63
N LEU A 53 25.75 4.01 2.92
CA LEU A 53 24.65 4.98 2.98
C LEU A 53 23.97 5.19 1.62
N PRO A 54 24.67 5.48 0.51
CA PRO A 54 24.03 5.61 -0.80
C PRO A 54 23.51 4.28 -1.37
N PHE A 55 24.11 3.14 -1.04
CA PHE A 55 23.66 1.86 -1.61
C PHE A 55 22.52 1.21 -0.84
N PHE A 56 22.55 1.25 0.49
CA PHE A 56 21.55 0.58 1.33
C PHE A 56 20.50 1.54 1.87
N ILE A 57 20.93 2.64 2.48
CA ILE A 57 19.99 3.57 3.14
C ILE A 57 19.17 4.33 2.10
N LYS A 58 19.82 4.92 1.09
CA LYS A 58 19.12 5.64 0.03
C LYS A 58 18.16 4.72 -0.74
N LYS A 59 18.62 3.55 -1.16
CA LYS A 59 17.78 2.58 -1.86
C LYS A 59 16.58 2.16 -1.03
N TRP A 60 16.77 1.88 0.26
CA TRP A 60 15.66 1.49 1.13
C TRP A 60 14.62 2.61 1.31
N ILE A 61 15.08 3.87 1.43
CA ILE A 61 14.19 5.04 1.49
C ILE A 61 13.43 5.21 0.18
N ASP A 62 14.12 5.08 -0.96
CA ASP A 62 13.51 5.22 -2.29
C ASP A 62 12.47 4.12 -2.54
N ASP A 63 12.79 2.86 -2.23
CA ASP A 63 11.86 1.72 -2.33
C ASP A 63 10.62 1.93 -1.46
N GLY A 64 10.81 2.40 -0.22
CA GLY A 64 9.70 2.74 0.68
C GLY A 64 8.81 3.86 0.14
N ARG A 65 9.40 4.87 -0.51
CA ARG A 65 8.65 5.95 -1.17
C ARG A 65 7.84 5.45 -2.36
N VAL A 66 8.40 4.56 -3.16
CA VAL A 66 7.70 3.95 -4.31
C VAL A 66 6.48 3.15 -3.83
N ILE A 67 6.66 2.30 -2.80
CA ILE A 67 5.55 1.53 -2.20
C ILE A 67 4.44 2.48 -1.73
N LYS A 68 4.78 3.55 -1.00
CA LYS A 68 3.79 4.53 -0.55
C LYS A 68 3.07 5.23 -1.70
N SER A 69 3.76 5.54 -2.80
CA SER A 69 3.13 6.12 -3.99
C SER A 69 2.11 5.17 -4.60
N LEU A 70 2.48 3.90 -4.80
CA LEU A 70 1.60 2.88 -5.37
C LEU A 70 0.32 2.71 -4.53
N LEU A 71 0.47 2.64 -3.21
CA LEU A 71 -0.68 2.50 -2.30
C LEU A 71 -1.60 3.73 -2.30
N VAL A 72 -1.05 4.92 -2.55
CA VAL A 72 -1.84 6.14 -2.71
C VAL A 72 -2.59 6.11 -4.04
N ASP A 73 -1.97 5.60 -5.10
CA ASP A 73 -2.61 5.49 -6.40
C ASP A 73 -3.73 4.44 -6.40
N GLU A 74 -3.55 3.30 -5.73
CA GLU A 74 -4.62 2.30 -5.50
C GLU A 74 -5.79 2.86 -4.68
N ALA A 75 -5.50 3.67 -3.66
CA ALA A 75 -6.55 4.35 -2.90
C ALA A 75 -7.32 5.37 -3.76
N LYS A 76 -6.65 6.05 -4.70
CA LYS A 76 -7.32 6.94 -5.67
C LYS A 76 -8.20 6.13 -6.61
N GLU A 77 -7.70 5.03 -7.15
CA GLU A 77 -8.48 4.13 -8.02
C GLU A 77 -9.76 3.66 -7.33
N LEU A 78 -9.66 3.21 -6.07
CA LEU A 78 -10.82 2.83 -5.28
C LEU A 78 -11.83 3.99 -5.09
N ILE A 79 -11.33 5.22 -4.88
CA ILE A 79 -12.18 6.42 -4.80
C ILE A 79 -12.87 6.70 -6.14
N GLU A 80 -12.18 6.54 -7.27
CA GLU A 80 -12.75 6.76 -8.60
C GLU A 80 -13.82 5.71 -8.93
N ASP A 81 -13.57 4.43 -8.65
CA ASP A 81 -14.56 3.36 -8.81
C ASP A 81 -15.81 3.63 -7.98
N THR A 82 -15.63 4.05 -6.72
CA THR A 82 -16.74 4.42 -5.84
C THR A 82 -17.49 5.64 -6.37
N ARG A 83 -16.78 6.60 -6.96
CA ARG A 83 -17.38 7.79 -7.56
C ARG A 83 -18.22 7.44 -8.79
N ALA A 84 -17.84 6.44 -9.58
CA ALA A 84 -18.65 5.97 -10.70
C ALA A 84 -20.05 5.50 -10.24
N VAL A 85 -20.13 4.78 -9.11
CA VAL A 85 -21.42 4.40 -8.49
C VAL A 85 -22.25 5.64 -8.16
N LYS A 86 -21.65 6.62 -7.46
CA LYS A 86 -22.32 7.88 -7.10
C LYS A 86 -22.79 8.66 -8.31
N GLN A 87 -21.97 8.73 -9.35
CA GLN A 87 -22.31 9.43 -10.58
C GLN A 87 -23.52 8.78 -11.25
N LYS A 88 -23.53 7.45 -11.36
CA LYS A 88 -24.65 6.71 -11.95
C LYS A 88 -25.96 6.93 -11.19
N ILE A 89 -25.92 6.91 -9.86
CA ILE A 89 -27.08 7.22 -9.01
C ILE A 89 -27.51 8.68 -9.18
N GLY A 90 -26.56 9.63 -9.22
CA GLY A 90 -26.83 11.05 -9.42
C GLY A 90 -27.44 11.38 -10.78
N GLU A 91 -27.04 10.69 -11.84
CA GLU A 91 -27.64 10.80 -13.18
C GLU A 91 -29.11 10.36 -13.15
N LYS A 92 -29.40 9.23 -12.48
CA LYS A 92 -30.76 8.69 -12.38
C LYS A 92 -31.66 9.50 -11.45
N TYR A 93 -31.08 10.14 -10.45
CA TYR A 93 -31.77 11.14 -9.63
C TYR A 93 -32.24 12.35 -10.45
N LYS A 94 -31.43 12.83 -11.42
CA LYS A 94 -31.81 13.93 -12.31
C LYS A 94 -32.94 13.55 -13.25
N THR A 95 -32.94 12.32 -13.77
CA THR A 95 -33.98 11.83 -14.68
C THR A 95 -35.23 11.31 -13.96
N LYS A 96 -35.17 11.13 -12.64
CA LYS A 96 -36.25 10.61 -11.76
C LYS A 96 -36.77 9.22 -12.14
N VAL A 97 -36.07 8.51 -13.02
CA VAL A 97 -36.45 7.17 -13.49
C VAL A 97 -35.22 6.28 -13.41
N ILE A 98 -35.39 5.09 -12.84
CA ILE A 98 -34.38 4.04 -12.82
C ILE A 98 -34.96 2.75 -13.39
N THR A 99 -34.27 2.17 -14.37
CA THR A 99 -34.67 0.90 -14.98
C THR A 99 -33.97 -0.28 -14.30
N PHE A 100 -34.44 -1.50 -14.57
CA PHE A 100 -33.74 -2.71 -14.13
C PHE A 100 -32.29 -2.77 -14.65
N GLU A 101 -32.07 -2.40 -15.91
CA GLU A 101 -30.73 -2.34 -16.51
C GLU A 101 -29.81 -1.36 -15.77
N ASP A 102 -30.32 -0.20 -15.34
CA ASP A 102 -29.55 0.74 -14.55
C ASP A 102 -29.17 0.18 -13.17
N LYS A 103 -30.05 -0.61 -12.53
CA LYS A 103 -29.74 -1.31 -11.27
C LYS A 103 -28.65 -2.35 -11.47
N GLN A 104 -28.73 -3.13 -12.55
CA GLN A 104 -27.67 -4.10 -12.90
C GLN A 104 -26.33 -3.41 -13.16
N HIS A 105 -26.34 -2.24 -13.80
CA HIS A 105 -25.13 -1.45 -13.98
C HIS A 105 -24.57 -0.96 -12.63
N VAL A 106 -25.41 -0.47 -11.71
CA VAL A 106 -24.97 -0.12 -10.36
C VAL A 106 -24.34 -1.31 -9.63
N LEU A 107 -24.93 -2.51 -9.74
CA LEU A 107 -24.35 -3.75 -9.18
C LEU A 107 -22.99 -4.10 -9.80
N ALA A 108 -22.84 -3.94 -11.11
CA ALA A 108 -21.57 -4.17 -11.79
C ALA A 108 -20.49 -3.19 -11.29
N LEU A 109 -20.84 -1.92 -11.09
CA LEU A 109 -19.93 -0.93 -10.51
C LEU A 109 -19.57 -1.26 -9.05
N LEU A 110 -20.53 -1.73 -8.25
CA LEU A 110 -20.26 -2.19 -6.88
C LEU A 110 -19.31 -3.40 -6.86
N SER A 111 -19.46 -4.32 -7.81
CA SER A 111 -18.56 -5.47 -7.97
C SER A 111 -17.15 -5.04 -8.38
N GLN A 112 -17.03 -3.99 -9.21
CA GLN A 112 -15.74 -3.39 -9.54
C GLN A 112 -15.07 -2.80 -8.29
N VAL A 113 -15.82 -2.09 -7.44
CA VAL A 113 -15.31 -1.59 -6.15
C VAL A 113 -14.83 -2.73 -5.25
N GLU A 114 -15.58 -3.84 -5.17
CA GLU A 114 -15.18 -5.02 -4.39
C GLU A 114 -13.85 -5.63 -4.87
N ASN A 115 -13.69 -5.72 -6.18
CA ASN A 115 -12.47 -6.21 -6.80
C ASN A 115 -11.29 -5.28 -6.49
N SER A 116 -11.46 -3.96 -6.58
CA SER A 116 -10.43 -2.97 -6.24
C SER A 116 -10.04 -3.05 -4.77
N ILE A 117 -10.99 -3.24 -3.85
CA ILE A 117 -10.70 -3.49 -2.42
C ILE A 117 -9.90 -4.79 -2.26
N SER A 118 -10.30 -5.86 -2.93
CA SER A 118 -9.63 -7.17 -2.82
C SER A 118 -8.19 -7.12 -3.34
N ASN A 119 -7.96 -6.41 -4.45
CA ASN A 119 -6.63 -6.17 -4.99
C ASN A 119 -5.79 -5.33 -4.03
N TYR A 120 -6.36 -4.26 -3.47
CA TYR A 120 -5.68 -3.43 -2.48
C TYR A 120 -5.26 -4.25 -1.25
N GLN A 121 -6.15 -5.11 -0.75
CA GLN A 121 -5.84 -6.01 0.37
C GLN A 121 -4.64 -6.89 0.05
N LYS A 122 -4.64 -7.51 -1.13
CA LYS A 122 -3.59 -8.43 -1.55
C LYS A 122 -2.23 -7.73 -1.62
N HIS A 123 -2.16 -6.55 -2.21
CA HIS A 123 -0.92 -5.78 -2.26
C HIS A 123 -0.44 -5.35 -0.87
N LEU A 124 -1.35 -4.93 0.02
CA LEU A 124 -1.01 -4.62 1.40
C LEU A 124 -0.45 -5.84 2.16
N GLU A 125 -1.04 -7.01 1.97
CA GLU A 125 -0.56 -8.26 2.57
C GLU A 125 0.81 -8.67 2.01
N GLU A 126 1.07 -8.46 0.72
CA GLU A 126 2.37 -8.72 0.09
C GLU A 126 3.48 -7.79 0.63
N GLN A 127 3.16 -6.52 0.89
CA GLN A 127 4.15 -5.53 1.34
C GLN A 127 4.37 -5.52 2.86
N PHE A 128 3.31 -5.71 3.65
CA PHE A 128 3.36 -5.51 5.11
C PHE A 128 2.92 -6.74 5.92
N GLY A 129 2.47 -7.81 5.26
CA GLY A 129 1.96 -9.01 5.90
C GLY A 129 0.72 -8.73 6.77
N GLY A 130 0.59 -9.45 7.87
CA GLY A 130 -0.57 -9.36 8.77
C GLY A 130 -0.67 -8.07 9.60
N LYS A 131 0.30 -7.15 9.51
CA LYS A 131 0.31 -5.92 10.35
C LYS A 131 -0.89 -5.01 10.10
N ILE A 132 -1.43 -5.05 8.88
CA ILE A 132 -2.48 -4.13 8.41
C ILE A 132 -3.87 -4.75 8.51
N LYS A 133 -3.97 -6.05 8.82
CA LYS A 133 -5.22 -6.81 8.77
C LYS A 133 -6.36 -6.16 9.56
N ASN A 134 -6.07 -5.61 10.75
CA ASN A 134 -7.07 -4.94 11.57
C ASN A 134 -7.49 -3.58 11.01
N ASP A 135 -6.54 -2.78 10.51
CA ASP A 135 -6.85 -1.48 9.90
C ASP A 135 -7.63 -1.64 8.60
N PHE A 136 -7.27 -2.64 7.79
CA PHE A 136 -7.96 -2.96 6.54
C PHE A 136 -9.37 -3.52 6.78
N LYS A 137 -9.56 -4.29 7.86
CA LYS A 137 -10.89 -4.78 8.24
C LYS A 137 -11.90 -3.64 8.39
N ASN A 138 -11.51 -2.52 9.00
CA ASN A 138 -12.40 -1.36 9.14
C ASN A 138 -12.82 -0.77 7.79
N LEU A 139 -11.90 -0.74 6.80
CA LEU A 139 -12.21 -0.29 5.45
C LEU A 139 -13.19 -1.25 4.76
N LYS A 140 -12.94 -2.55 4.88
CA LYS A 140 -13.82 -3.59 4.33
C LYS A 140 -15.21 -3.55 4.96
N ASP A 141 -15.29 -3.41 6.29
CA ASP A 141 -16.56 -3.30 7.02
C ASP A 141 -17.34 -2.04 6.58
N ALA A 142 -16.65 -0.93 6.30
CA ALA A 142 -17.28 0.27 5.75
C ALA A 142 -17.83 0.07 4.33
N TYR A 143 -17.11 -0.67 3.48
CA TYR A 143 -17.60 -1.04 2.15
C TYR A 143 -18.83 -1.95 2.25
N VAL A 144 -18.80 -2.99 3.10
CA VAL A 144 -19.93 -3.90 3.27
C VAL A 144 -21.18 -3.12 3.68
N LYS A 145 -21.07 -2.19 4.63
CA LYS A 145 -22.20 -1.30 5.00
C LYS A 145 -22.73 -0.49 3.82
N TYR A 146 -21.83 0.10 3.02
CA TYR A 146 -22.21 0.87 1.84
C TYR A 146 -22.87 0.01 0.76
N ASN A 147 -22.34 -1.19 0.51
CA ASN A 147 -22.90 -2.16 -0.43
C ASN A 147 -24.27 -2.65 0.04
N ASP A 148 -24.39 -3.04 1.31
CA ASP A 148 -25.63 -3.50 1.91
C ASP A 148 -26.69 -2.39 1.86
N ALA A 149 -26.33 -1.13 2.16
CA ALA A 149 -27.23 0.01 2.06
C ALA A 149 -27.87 0.17 0.67
N LEU A 150 -27.16 -0.21 -0.40
CA LEU A 150 -27.65 -0.14 -1.77
C LEU A 150 -28.33 -1.43 -2.25
N THR A 151 -27.92 -2.59 -1.75
CA THR A 151 -28.35 -3.89 -2.28
C THR A 151 -29.41 -4.59 -1.42
N SER A 152 -29.46 -4.31 -0.12
CA SER A 152 -30.39 -4.93 0.83
C SER A 152 -31.67 -4.13 1.08
N GLY A 153 -31.79 -2.93 0.49
CA GLY A 153 -32.94 -2.05 0.64
C GLY A 153 -33.91 -2.05 -0.55
N ASP A 154 -34.87 -1.13 -0.50
CA ASP A 154 -35.93 -0.98 -1.51
C ASP A 154 -35.38 -0.78 -2.93
N PHE A 155 -34.15 -0.29 -3.08
CA PHE A 155 -33.49 -0.07 -4.36
C PHE A 155 -33.56 -1.29 -5.30
N MET A 156 -33.39 -2.49 -4.77
CA MET A 156 -33.38 -3.73 -5.56
C MET A 156 -34.78 -4.29 -5.85
N THR A 157 -35.84 -3.73 -5.26
CA THR A 157 -37.21 -4.18 -5.48
C THR A 157 -37.73 -3.74 -6.86
N GLU A 158 -38.64 -4.51 -7.45
CA GLU A 158 -39.30 -4.13 -8.72
C GLU A 158 -40.14 -2.86 -8.57
N THR A 159 -40.62 -2.57 -7.35
CA THR A 159 -41.44 -1.40 -7.00
C THR A 159 -40.64 -0.09 -6.93
N PHE A 160 -39.31 -0.15 -6.87
CA PHE A 160 -38.47 1.04 -6.84
C PHE A 160 -38.16 1.52 -8.25
N VAL A 161 -38.96 2.49 -8.72
CA VAL A 161 -38.94 2.98 -10.12
C VAL A 161 -38.31 4.38 -10.25
N SER A 162 -38.13 5.09 -9.14
CA SER A 162 -37.61 6.47 -9.11
C SER A 162 -36.68 6.70 -7.93
N ILE A 163 -35.63 7.50 -8.15
CA ILE A 163 -34.76 7.98 -7.08
C ILE A 163 -35.30 9.31 -6.54
N ASP A 164 -35.86 9.26 -5.34
CA ASP A 164 -36.33 10.44 -4.62
C ASP A 164 -35.19 11.19 -3.91
N VAL A 165 -35.54 12.29 -3.25
CA VAL A 165 -34.57 13.14 -2.53
C VAL A 165 -34.04 12.42 -1.29
N ASP A 166 -34.88 11.66 -0.61
CA ASP A 166 -34.53 11.00 0.65
C ASP A 166 -33.51 9.89 0.42
N PHE A 167 -33.74 9.04 -0.59
CA PHE A 167 -32.79 8.03 -1.03
C PHE A 167 -31.49 8.65 -1.53
N PHE A 168 -31.55 9.73 -2.32
CA PHE A 168 -30.33 10.38 -2.81
C PHE A 168 -29.49 10.98 -1.67
N ASN A 169 -30.14 11.57 -0.66
CA ASN A 169 -29.47 12.08 0.53
C ASN A 169 -28.87 10.95 1.37
N PHE A 170 -29.63 9.88 1.59
CA PHE A 170 -29.16 8.66 2.25
C PHE A 170 -27.93 8.08 1.54
N HIS A 171 -28.00 7.88 0.23
CA HIS A 171 -26.88 7.40 -0.57
C HIS A 171 -25.64 8.30 -0.44
N ASN A 172 -25.81 9.62 -0.47
CA ASN A 172 -24.70 10.55 -0.30
C ASN A 172 -24.04 10.43 1.08
N ILE A 173 -24.82 10.21 2.13
CA ILE A 173 -24.31 9.99 3.49
C ILE A 173 -23.44 8.73 3.51
N GLU A 174 -23.96 7.59 3.05
CA GLU A 174 -23.24 6.31 3.05
C GLU A 174 -21.99 6.36 2.15
N TYR A 175 -22.10 6.96 0.96
CA TYR A 175 -20.96 7.23 0.09
C TYR A 175 -19.87 8.05 0.81
N ASN A 176 -20.26 9.14 1.47
CA ASN A 176 -19.30 10.02 2.15
C ASN A 176 -18.63 9.33 3.34
N GLN A 177 -19.36 8.47 4.05
CA GLN A 177 -18.78 7.64 5.12
C GLN A 177 -17.72 6.70 4.55
N PHE A 178 -18.01 6.00 3.45
CA PHE A 178 -17.06 5.09 2.84
C PHE A 178 -15.83 5.81 2.27
N ILE A 179 -16.00 6.94 1.57
CA ILE A 179 -14.88 7.78 1.11
C ILE A 179 -14.02 8.27 2.29
N SER A 180 -14.65 8.63 3.41
CA SER A 180 -13.92 9.04 4.62
C SER A 180 -13.11 7.88 5.21
N ALA A 181 -13.64 6.66 5.18
CA ALA A 181 -12.92 5.46 5.59
C ALA A 181 -11.71 5.19 4.69
N ILE A 182 -11.86 5.30 3.36
CA ILE A 182 -10.73 5.16 2.41
C ILE A 182 -9.65 6.18 2.74
N ARG A 183 -10.00 7.47 2.87
CA ARG A 183 -9.05 8.54 3.18
C ARG A 183 -8.34 8.34 4.53
N ALA A 184 -9.09 7.97 5.57
CA ALA A 184 -8.53 7.72 6.89
C ALA A 184 -7.55 6.55 6.86
N PHE A 185 -7.87 5.49 6.11
CA PHE A 185 -6.98 4.37 5.87
C PHE A 185 -5.72 4.79 5.13
N SER A 186 -5.82 5.53 4.02
CA SER A 186 -4.66 6.02 3.26
C SER A 186 -3.72 6.88 4.09
N VAL A 187 -4.25 7.76 4.96
CA VAL A 187 -3.43 8.59 5.86
C VAL A 187 -2.69 7.74 6.89
N LYS A 188 -3.33 6.69 7.44
CA LYS A 188 -2.65 5.74 8.32
C LYS A 188 -1.53 5.00 7.58
N MET A 189 -1.78 4.58 6.35
CA MET A 189 -0.81 3.89 5.51
C MET A 189 0.44 4.72 5.21
N GLN A 190 0.31 6.03 5.04
CA GLN A 190 1.46 6.91 4.83
C GLN A 190 2.39 7.01 6.05
N LYS A 191 1.87 6.73 7.26
CA LYS A 191 2.63 6.80 8.52
C LYS A 191 3.41 5.52 8.84
N LEU A 192 3.12 4.41 8.17
CA LEU A 192 3.90 3.17 8.24
C LEU A 192 5.23 3.29 7.50
#